data_AF-A0A9D8QID8-F1
#
_entry.id   AF-A0A9D8QID8-F1
#
_cell.length_a   1.000
_cell.length_b   1.000
_cell.length_c   1.000
_cell.angle_alpha   90.00
_cell.angle_beta   90.00
_cell.angle_gamma   90.00
#
_symmetry.space_group_name_H-M   'P 1'
#
loop_
_entity.id
_entity.type
_entity.pdbx_description
1 polymer ?
#
loop_
_entity_poly.entity_id
_entity_poly.type
_entity_poly.pdbx_seq_one_letter_code
_entity_poly.pdbx_strand_id
1 'polypeptide(L)' 'MKISTDRILTTHVGSLARPHDLLETMREKEHGRPYDHEAYAARVRSAVADVVSKEVDSGLDVVSDG' A
#
# COMPACT_ATOMS: atom_id res chain seq x y z
N MET A 1 17.98 5.86 -6.14
CA MET A 1 18.52 5.16 -4.95
C MET A 1 18.88 6.22 -3.92
N LYS A 2 18.36 6.14 -2.68
CA LYS A 2 18.70 7.07 -1.58
C LYS A 2 19.86 6.48 -0.79
N ILE A 3 20.84 7.31 -0.42
CA ILE A 3 22.06 6.89 0.27
C ILE A 3 22.26 7.83 1.46
N SER A 4 22.78 7.32 2.59
CA SER A 4 23.14 8.12 3.78
C SER A 4 24.55 7.78 4.25
N THR A 5 25.26 8.80 4.73
CA THR A 5 26.57 8.68 5.39
C THR A 5 26.49 8.85 6.91
N ASP A 6 25.35 9.34 7.43
CA ASP A 6 25.17 9.71 8.83
C ASP A 6 24.53 8.60 9.67
N ARG A 7 23.58 7.84 9.08
CA ARG A 7 22.89 6.73 9.75
C ARG A 7 22.40 5.66 8.78
N ILE A 8 22.03 4.50 9.32
CA ILE A 8 21.38 3.43 8.55
C ILE A 8 19.97 3.90 8.15
N LEU A 9 19.64 3.78 6.86
CA LEU A 9 18.30 4.00 6.34
C LEU A 9 17.46 2.74 6.49
N THR A 10 16.23 2.90 6.93
CA THR A 10 15.28 1.80 7.17
C THR A 10 14.17 1.76 6.13
N THR A 11 13.76 0.55 5.77
CA THR A 11 12.64 0.26 4.87
C THR A 11 12.14 -1.16 5.16
N HIS A 12 11.10 -1.59 4.46
CA HIS A 12 10.58 -2.94 4.46
C HIS A 12 10.65 -3.53 3.04
N VAL A 13 10.33 -4.81 2.92
CA VAL A 13 10.48 -5.57 1.66
C VAL A 13 9.39 -5.29 0.62
N GLY A 14 8.35 -4.51 0.97
CA GLY A 14 7.14 -4.30 0.15
C GLY A 14 5.89 -4.81 0.86
N SER A 15 5.11 -5.66 0.19
CA SER A 15 3.74 -6.09 0.56
C SER A 15 3.34 -5.97 2.03
N LEU A 16 2.29 -5.19 2.29
CA LEU A 16 1.65 -5.03 3.59
C LEU A 16 0.21 -5.54 3.60
N ALA A 17 -0.36 -5.64 4.81
CA ALA A 17 -1.73 -6.08 5.00
C ALA A 17 -2.72 -5.11 4.33
N ARG A 18 -3.49 -5.62 3.36
CA ARG A 18 -4.52 -4.84 2.66
C ARG A 18 -5.80 -4.82 3.48
N PRO A 19 -6.57 -3.71 3.43
CA PRO A 19 -7.89 -3.65 4.03
C PRO A 19 -8.84 -4.73 3.50
N HIS A 20 -9.73 -5.24 4.37
CA HIS A 20 -10.60 -6.38 4.05
C HIS A 20 -11.54 -6.11 2.87
N ASP A 21 -12.11 -4.91 2.81
CA ASP A 21 -12.99 -4.45 1.73
C ASP A 21 -12.28 -4.40 0.36
N LEU A 22 -11.01 -3.98 0.36
CA LEU A 22 -10.18 -4.03 -0.83
C LEU A 22 -9.88 -5.48 -1.26
N LEU A 23 -9.57 -6.36 -0.30
CA LEU A 23 -9.33 -7.79 -0.58
C LEU A 23 -10.56 -8.48 -1.20
N GLU A 24 -11.76 -8.16 -0.73
CA GLU A 24 -13.01 -8.68 -1.30
C GLU A 24 -13.16 -8.24 -2.76
N THR A 25 -12.97 -6.96 -3.06
CA THR A 25 -13.06 -6.45 -4.43
C THR A 25 -11.98 -7.03 -5.34
N MET A 26 -10.75 -7.20 -4.82
CA MET A 26 -9.66 -7.88 -5.55
C MET A 26 -10.02 -9.32 -5.89
N ARG A 27 -10.69 -10.04 -4.98
CA ARG A 27 -11.14 -11.43 -5.20
C ARG A 27 -12.18 -11.49 -6.31
N GLU A 28 -13.15 -10.58 -6.34
CA GLU A 28 -14.13 -10.51 -7.43
C GLU A 28 -13.44 -10.29 -8.78
N LYS A 29 -12.50 -9.34 -8.84
CA LYS A 29 -11.69 -9.05 -10.03
C LYS A 29 -10.89 -10.27 -10.49
N GLU A 30 -10.20 -10.97 -9.58
CA GLU A 30 -9.38 -12.14 -9.89
C GLU A 30 -10.19 -13.29 -10.49
N HIS A 31 -11.44 -13.46 -10.05
CA HIS A 31 -12.35 -14.47 -10.58
C HIS A 31 -13.14 -14.03 -11.82
N GLY A 32 -12.86 -12.84 -12.35
CA GLY A 32 -13.59 -12.28 -13.49
C GLY A 32 -15.06 -11.96 -13.20
N ARG A 33 -15.43 -11.78 -11.92
CA ARG A 33 -16.78 -11.39 -11.51
C ARG A 33 -16.96 -9.88 -11.61
N PRO A 34 -18.19 -9.37 -11.78
CA PRO A 34 -18.45 -7.94 -11.83
C PRO A 34 -18.03 -7.24 -10.53
N TYR A 35 -17.37 -6.10 -10.67
CA TYR A 35 -17.04 -5.19 -9.57
C TYR A 35 -17.05 -3.75 -10.09
N ASP A 36 -17.16 -2.80 -9.18
CA ASP A 36 -17.07 -1.38 -9.54
C ASP A 36 -15.60 -0.98 -9.72
N HIS A 37 -15.23 -0.67 -10.96
CA HIS A 37 -13.86 -0.29 -11.33
C HIS A 37 -13.44 1.06 -10.75
N GLU A 38 -14.36 2.03 -10.67
CA GLU A 38 -14.07 3.37 -10.17
C GLU A 38 -13.93 3.34 -8.65
N ALA A 39 -14.86 2.66 -7.97
CA ALA A 39 -14.77 2.43 -6.53
C ALA A 39 -13.51 1.65 -6.16
N TYR A 40 -13.15 0.62 -6.94
CA TYR A 40 -11.90 -0.12 -6.75
C TYR A 40 -10.67 0.79 -6.86
N ALA A 41 -10.58 1.61 -7.91
CA ALA A 41 -9.46 2.52 -8.11
C ALA A 41 -9.35 3.57 -6.98
N ALA A 42 -10.47 4.16 -6.58
CA ALA A 42 -10.53 5.09 -5.45
C ALA A 42 -10.12 4.42 -4.13
N ARG A 43 -10.53 3.16 -3.94
CA ARG A 43 -10.21 2.39 -2.75
C ARG A 43 -8.73 2.00 -2.66
N VAL A 44 -8.13 1.60 -3.78
CA VAL A 44 -6.68 1.35 -3.86
C VAL A 44 -5.91 2.63 -3.52
N ARG A 45 -6.29 3.78 -4.10
CA ARG A 45 -5.62 5.05 -3.84
C ARG A 45 -5.66 5.44 -2.36
N SER A 46 -6.80 5.29 -1.71
CA SER A 46 -6.93 5.56 -0.27
C SER A 46 -6.12 4.57 0.57
N ALA A 47 -6.14 3.28 0.25
CA ALA A 47 -5.33 2.28 0.96
C ALA A 47 -3.83 2.58 0.92
N VAL A 48 -3.31 2.97 -0.25
CA VAL A 48 -1.90 3.37 -0.40
C VAL A 48 -1.59 4.60 0.43
N ALA A 49 -2.45 5.62 0.41
CA ALA A 49 -2.27 6.82 1.21
C ALA A 49 -2.22 6.51 2.72
N ASP A 50 -3.11 5.63 3.19
CA ASP A 50 -3.15 5.20 4.59
C ASP A 50 -1.87 4.45 5.00
N VAL A 51 -1.37 3.56 4.13
CA VAL A 51 -0.14 2.79 4.38
C VAL A 51 1.08 3.70 4.42
N VAL A 52 1.25 4.57 3.42
CA VAL A 52 2.37 5.53 3.37
C VAL A 52 2.34 6.44 4.60
N SER A 53 1.16 6.90 5.04
CA SER A 53 1.04 7.69 6.28
C SER A 53 1.58 6.90 7.49
N LYS A 54 1.16 5.64 7.65
CA LYS A 54 1.62 4.79 8.76
C LYS A 54 3.11 4.49 8.71
N GLU A 55 3.68 4.31 7.53
CA GLU A 55 5.12 4.09 7.34
C GLU A 55 5.93 5.33 7.74
N VAL A 56 5.48 6.53 7.33
CA VAL A 56 6.07 7.80 7.74
C VAL A 56 5.95 8.00 9.25
N ASP A 57 4.77 7.74 9.82
CA ASP A 57 4.54 7.84 11.27
C ASP A 57 5.39 6.83 12.07
N SER A 58 5.74 5.69 11.46
CA SER A 58 6.64 4.68 12.03
C SER A 58 8.13 5.03 11.87
N GLY A 59 8.45 6.10 11.14
CA GLY A 59 9.82 6.59 10.95
C GLY A 59 10.62 5.90 9.85
N LEU A 60 9.96 5.24 8.88
CA LEU A 60 10.66 4.64 7.74
C LEU A 60 11.30 5.70 6.83
N ASP A 61 12.52 5.44 6.37
CA ASP A 61 13.31 6.37 5.56
C ASP A 61 12.99 6.31 4.07
N VAL A 62 12.52 5.15 3.64
CA VAL A 62 12.08 4.83 2.28
C VAL A 62 10.80 4.02 2.41
N VAL A 63 9.71 4.58 1.91
CA VAL A 63 8.34 4.03 1.94
C VAL A 63 8.03 3.24 0.68
N SER A 64 7.03 2.35 0.73
CA SER A 64 6.44 1.71 -0.45
C SER A 64 4.93 1.89 -0.49
N ASP A 65 4.28 1.35 -1.53
CA ASP A 65 2.83 1.37 -1.68
C ASP A 65 2.09 0.26 -0.90
N GLY A 66 2.80 -0.45 -0.01
CA GLY A 66 2.32 -1.66 0.66
C GLY A 66 2.42 -2.89 -0.22
#